data_AF-A0A7X1P9B3-F1
#
_entry.id   AF-A0A7X1P9B3-F1
#
_cell.length_a   1.000
_cell.length_b   1.000
_cell.length_c   1.000
_cell.angle_alpha   90.00
_cell.angle_beta   90.00
_cell.angle_gamma   90.00
#
_symmetry.space_group_name_H-M   'P 1'
#
loop_
_entity.id
_entity.type
_entity.pdbx_description
1 polymer ?
#
loop_
_entity_poly.entity_id
_entity_poly.type
_entity_poly.pdbx_seq_one_letter_code
_entity_poly.pdbx_strand_id
1 'polypeptide(L)'
;MIALSAPSRQTGRLAAVPTFRDQGVDAVHYAWRGFLAPKDITPAQVAFWEQAFQKITPIDTWKQDLERNGWCEDLRNAADTRKHLEEEHELLRRILVDLGLIQR
;
A
#
# COMPACT_ATOMS: atom_id res chain seq x y z
N MET A 1 8.78 17.85 -9.71
CA MET A 1 8.08 17.25 -8.54
C MET A 1 8.78 17.78 -7.30
N ILE A 2 8.06 18.43 -6.39
CA ILE A 2 8.67 19.08 -5.21
C ILE A 2 8.77 18.14 -4.00
N ALA A 3 7.91 17.14 -3.93
CA ALA A 3 7.92 16.09 -2.91
C ALA A 3 7.16 14.86 -3.44
N LEU A 4 7.49 13.69 -2.89
CA LEU A 4 6.74 12.46 -3.07
C LEU A 4 6.02 12.08 -1.77
N SER A 5 4.75 11.70 -1.91
CA SER A 5 4.00 11.06 -0.82
C SER A 5 4.41 9.59 -0.70
N ALA A 6 5.44 9.33 0.10
CA ALA A 6 5.97 7.99 0.31
C ALA A 6 6.63 7.88 1.69
N PRO A 7 6.67 6.68 2.30
CA PRO A 7 7.30 6.48 3.60
C PRO A 7 8.82 6.67 3.56
N SER A 8 9.44 6.47 2.39
CA SER A 8 10.87 6.58 2.14
C SER A 8 11.15 7.02 0.69
N ARG A 9 12.38 7.46 0.43
CA ARG A 9 12.85 7.80 -0.92
C ARG A 9 12.79 6.58 -1.84
N GLN A 10 12.34 6.82 -3.06
CA GLN A 10 12.22 5.77 -4.08
C GLN A 10 13.52 5.57 -4.84
N THR A 11 13.63 4.48 -5.60
CA THR A 11 14.78 4.20 -6.46
C THR A 11 14.51 4.61 -7.91
N GLY A 12 15.48 4.36 -8.80
CA GLY A 12 15.33 4.57 -10.23
C GLY A 12 15.03 6.04 -10.58
N ARG A 13 14.04 6.25 -11.45
CA ARG A 13 13.69 7.57 -11.99
C ARG A 13 13.26 8.59 -10.93
N LEU A 14 12.86 8.14 -9.74
CA LEU A 14 12.37 8.99 -8.65
C LEU A 14 13.41 9.21 -7.54
N ALA A 15 14.64 8.68 -7.68
CA ALA A 15 15.66 8.75 -6.63
C ALA A 15 16.06 10.16 -6.18
N ALA A 16 15.99 11.14 -7.10
CA ALA A 16 16.31 12.53 -6.80
C ALA A 16 15.15 13.31 -6.13
N VAL A 17 13.94 12.73 -6.08
CA VAL A 17 12.77 13.42 -5.52
C VAL A 17 12.72 13.19 -4.01
N PRO A 18 12.70 14.25 -3.16
CA PRO A 18 12.52 14.11 -1.72
C PRO A 18 11.10 13.64 -1.39
N THR A 19 10.93 12.99 -0.25
CA THR A 19 9.60 12.74 0.34
C THR A 19 9.04 13.99 1.03
N PHE A 20 7.77 13.97 1.42
CA PHE A 20 7.24 14.98 2.35
C PHE A 20 7.95 14.96 3.71
N ARG A 21 8.33 13.77 4.19
CA ARG A 21 9.07 13.60 5.45
C ARG A 21 10.47 14.21 5.41
N ASP A 22 11.18 14.12 4.28
CA ASP A 22 12.46 14.80 4.05
C ASP A 22 12.34 16.34 4.22
N GLN A 23 11.12 16.87 4.11
CA GLN A 23 10.81 18.30 4.22
C GLN A 23 10.10 18.65 5.54
N GLY A 24 10.08 17.73 6.51
CA GLY A 24 9.50 17.94 7.83
C GLY A 24 7.97 17.81 7.89
N VAL A 25 7.33 17.34 6.81
CA VAL A 25 5.88 17.07 6.78
C VAL A 25 5.64 15.57 6.88
N ASP A 26 5.09 15.10 8.00
CA ASP A 26 4.72 13.69 8.18
C ASP A 26 3.38 13.38 7.50
N ALA A 27 3.40 13.40 6.17
CA ALA A 27 2.26 13.04 5.34
C ALA A 27 2.66 11.93 4.36
N VAL A 28 2.03 10.77 4.51
CA VAL A 28 2.21 9.62 3.62
C VAL A 28 0.85 9.07 3.26
N HIS A 29 0.54 9.13 1.97
CA HIS A 29 -0.64 8.53 1.37
C HIS A 29 -0.31 8.12 -0.07
N TYR A 30 -0.61 6.88 -0.43
CA TYR A 30 -0.37 6.34 -1.76
C TYR A 30 -1.53 5.43 -2.15
N ALA A 31 -1.84 5.39 -3.45
CA ALA A 31 -2.80 4.44 -3.97
C ALA A 31 -2.18 3.03 -3.95
N TRP A 32 -2.75 2.13 -3.17
CA TRP A 32 -2.35 0.74 -3.08
C TRP A 32 -3.35 -0.16 -3.83
N ARG A 33 -2.91 -1.37 -4.17
CA ARG A 33 -3.76 -2.42 -4.76
C ARG A 33 -3.61 -3.68 -3.95
N GLY A 34 -4.70 -4.43 -3.80
CA GLY A 34 -4.70 -5.70 -3.09
C GLY A 34 -5.77 -6.64 -3.62
N PHE A 35 -5.82 -7.82 -3.02
CA PHE A 35 -6.77 -8.87 -3.34
C PHE A 35 -7.75 -9.03 -2.18
N LEU A 36 -9.03 -9.18 -2.50
CA LEU A 36 -10.09 -9.45 -1.52
C LEU A 36 -10.69 -10.81 -1.83
N ALA A 37 -10.93 -11.58 -0.77
CA ALA A 37 -11.57 -12.88 -0.84
C ALA A 37 -13.00 -12.82 -0.28
N PRO A 38 -13.87 -13.77 -0.64
CA PRO A 38 -15.17 -13.96 0.01
C PRO A 38 -15.05 -14.12 1.53
N LYS A 39 -16.11 -13.75 2.25
CA LYS A 39 -16.17 -13.82 3.72
C LYS A 39 -15.96 -15.24 4.27
N ASP A 40 -16.31 -16.24 3.50
CA ASP A 40 -16.26 -17.67 3.81
C ASP A 40 -14.97 -18.36 3.32
N ILE A 41 -13.94 -17.60 2.92
CA ILE A 41 -12.63 -18.18 2.58
C ILE A 41 -12.05 -18.96 3.77
N THR A 42 -11.65 -20.20 3.50
CA THR A 42 -11.07 -21.07 4.53
C THR A 42 -9.60 -20.74 4.79
N PRO A 43 -9.05 -21.07 5.98
CA PRO A 43 -7.62 -20.86 6.28
C PRO A 43 -6.69 -21.53 5.26
N ALA A 44 -7.05 -22.72 4.75
CA ALA A 44 -6.26 -23.42 3.74
C ALA A 44 -6.23 -22.66 2.40
N GLN A 45 -7.34 -22.04 2.01
CA GLN A 45 -7.40 -21.22 0.80
C GLN A 45 -6.63 -19.91 0.96
N VAL A 46 -6.66 -19.29 2.14
CA VAL A 46 -5.82 -18.11 2.45
C VAL A 46 -4.34 -18.47 2.29
N ALA A 47 -3.90 -19.57 2.93
CA ALA A 47 -2.52 -20.02 2.86
C ALA A 47 -2.07 -20.33 1.42
N PHE A 48 -2.96 -20.93 0.60
CA PHE A 48 -2.69 -21.16 -0.81
C PHE A 48 -2.40 -19.84 -1.56
N TRP A 49 -3.25 -18.82 -1.39
CA TRP A 49 -3.09 -17.55 -2.09
C TRP A 49 -1.87 -16.77 -1.61
N GLU A 50 -1.60 -16.75 -0.31
CA GLU A 50 -0.38 -16.12 0.23
C GLU A 50 0.88 -16.74 -0.36
N GLN A 51 0.95 -18.07 -0.43
CA GLN A 51 2.07 -18.78 -1.06
C GLN A 51 2.15 -18.49 -2.57
N ALA A 52 1.02 -18.38 -3.27
CA ALA A 52 1.00 -18.05 -4.69
C ALA A 52 1.58 -16.65 -4.92
N PHE A 53 1.17 -15.65 -4.14
CA PHE A 53 1.69 -14.29 -4.27
C PHE A 53 3.17 -14.19 -3.90
N GLN A 54 3.62 -14.89 -2.84
CA GLN A 54 5.03 -14.96 -2.48
C GLN A 54 5.92 -15.58 -3.57
N LYS A 55 5.37 -16.47 -4.41
CA LYS A 55 6.09 -17.03 -5.56
C LYS A 55 6.15 -16.08 -6.75
N ILE A 56 5.25 -15.10 -6.83
CA ILE A 56 5.20 -14.12 -7.92
C ILE A 56 6.18 -12.96 -7.69
N THR A 57 6.32 -12.47 -6.45
CA THR A 57 7.20 -11.34 -6.13
C THR A 57 8.67 -11.49 -6.58
N PRO A 58 9.32 -12.67 -6.57
CA PRO A 58 10.68 -12.79 -7.06
C PRO A 58 10.81 -12.82 -8.60
N ILE A 59 9.71 -13.01 -9.36
CA ILE A 59 9.74 -13.17 -10.81
C ILE A 59 10.21 -11.86 -11.47
N ASP A 60 11.17 -11.96 -12.40
CA ASP A 60 11.75 -10.76 -13.03
C ASP A 60 10.74 -9.95 -13.84
N THR A 61 9.78 -10.60 -14.49
CA THR A 61 8.70 -9.90 -15.21
C THR A 61 7.82 -9.08 -14.26
N TRP A 62 7.59 -9.56 -13.03
CA TRP A 62 6.88 -8.79 -12.00
C TRP A 62 7.67 -7.55 -11.59
N LYS A 63 8.98 -7.69 -11.35
CA LYS A 63 9.85 -6.55 -11.02
C LYS A 63 9.91 -5.51 -12.14
N GLN A 64 9.96 -5.96 -13.40
CA GLN A 64 9.91 -5.08 -14.57
C GLN A 64 8.57 -4.34 -14.66
N ASP A 65 7.46 -5.00 -14.34
CA ASP A 65 6.15 -4.37 -14.30
C ASP A 65 6.05 -3.33 -13.18
N LEU A 66 6.61 -3.61 -12.00
CA LEU A 66 6.69 -2.63 -10.91
C LEU A 66 7.45 -1.37 -11.34
N GLU A 67 8.64 -1.53 -11.94
CA GLU A 67 9.43 -0.40 -12.42
C GLU A 67 8.73 0.38 -13.53
N ARG A 68 8.18 -0.32 -14.53
CA ARG A 68 7.47 0.30 -15.67
C ARG A 68 6.28 1.13 -15.21
N ASN A 69 5.56 0.65 -14.21
CA ASN A 69 4.36 1.31 -13.69
C ASN A 69 4.65 2.29 -12.53
N GLY A 70 5.90 2.38 -12.07
CA GLY A 70 6.27 3.18 -10.89
C GLY A 70 5.59 2.71 -9.61
N TRP A 71 5.35 1.40 -9.49
CA TRP A 71 4.76 0.79 -8.29
C TRP A 71 5.85 0.30 -7.35
N CYS A 72 5.55 0.38 -6.05
CA CYS A 72 6.37 -0.23 -5.01
C CYS A 72 5.79 -1.59 -4.67
N GLU A 73 6.65 -2.57 -4.40
CA GLU A 73 6.20 -3.83 -3.83
C GLU A 73 5.75 -3.62 -2.38
N ASP A 74 4.54 -4.08 -2.07
CA ASP A 74 3.92 -3.98 -0.74
C ASP A 74 3.03 -5.21 -0.52
N LEU A 75 3.61 -6.41 -0.71
CA LEU A 75 2.89 -7.65 -0.46
C LEU A 75 2.73 -7.85 1.05
N ARG A 76 1.48 -7.98 1.48
CA ARG A 76 1.09 -8.23 2.87
C ARG A 76 0.36 -9.56 2.98
N ASN A 77 0.51 -10.23 4.12
CA ASN A 77 -0.32 -11.39 4.43
C ASN A 77 -1.77 -10.93 4.74
N ALA A 78 -2.69 -11.89 4.89
CA ALA A 78 -4.10 -11.61 5.12
C ALA A 78 -4.36 -10.85 6.45
N ALA A 79 -3.59 -11.14 7.50
CA ALA A 79 -3.72 -10.47 8.79
C ALA A 79 -3.27 -9.00 8.72
N ASP A 80 -2.13 -8.74 8.10
CA ASP A 80 -1.58 -7.41 7.90
C ASP A 80 -2.43 -6.58 6.91
N THR A 81 -3.01 -7.24 5.91
CA THR A 81 -3.98 -6.61 4.99
C THR A 81 -5.24 -6.18 5.73
N ARG A 82 -5.79 -7.03 6.61
CA ARG A 82 -6.93 -6.67 7.45
C ARG A 82 -6.61 -5.48 8.35
N LYS A 83 -5.47 -5.53 9.04
CA LYS A 83 -5.02 -4.45 9.91
C LYS A 83 -4.89 -3.13 9.15
N HIS A 84 -4.31 -3.16 7.96
CA HIS A 84 -4.20 -1.96 7.10
C HIS A 84 -5.56 -1.38 6.73
N LEU A 85 -6.52 -2.22 6.35
CA LEU A 85 -7.87 -1.79 6.01
C LEU A 85 -8.57 -1.11 7.20
N GLU A 86 -8.38 -1.63 8.41
CA GLU A 86 -8.90 -1.04 9.65
C GLU A 86 -8.24 0.31 9.96
N GLU A 87 -6.92 0.40 9.81
CA GLU A 87 -6.15 1.65 10.00
C GLU A 87 -6.55 2.74 8.99
N GLU A 88 -6.67 2.38 7.71
CA GLU A 88 -7.13 3.26 6.64
C GLU A 88 -8.57 3.72 6.86
N HIS A 89 -9.45 2.81 7.29
CA HIS A 89 -10.83 3.17 7.63
C HIS A 89 -10.87 4.25 8.70
N GLU A 90 -10.13 4.06 9.81
CA GLU A 90 -10.09 5.05 10.88
C GLU A 90 -9.42 6.36 10.47
N LEU A 91 -8.38 6.31 9.65
CA LEU A 91 -7.73 7.51 9.12
C LEU A 91 -8.73 8.32 8.25
N LEU A 92 -9.35 7.67 7.28
CA LEU A 92 -10.29 8.32 6.36
C LEU A 92 -11.52 8.84 7.11
N ARG A 93 -12.07 8.06 8.06
CA ARG A 93 -13.18 8.52 8.90
C ARG A 93 -12.82 9.79 9.66
N ARG A 94 -11.63 9.85 10.28
CA ARG A 94 -11.13 11.05 10.98
C ARG A 94 -11.04 12.25 10.04
N ILE A 95 -10.43 12.08 8.87
CA ILE A 95 -10.30 13.15 7.87
C ILE A 95 -11.67 13.66 7.43
N LEU A 96 -12.61 12.76 7.11
CA LEU A 96 -13.96 13.14 6.68
C LEU A 96 -14.72 13.89 7.78
N VAL A 97 -14.54 13.52 9.05
CA VAL A 97 -15.10 14.25 10.20
C VAL A 97 -14.48 15.65 10.31
N ASP A 98 -13.16 15.76 10.25
CA ASP A 98 -12.46 17.05 10.41
C ASP A 98 -12.78 18.02 9.26
N LEU A 99 -13.07 17.49 8.07
CA LEU A 99 -13.55 18.26 6.92
C LEU A 99 -15.06 18.58 6.97
N GLY A 100 -15.79 18.08 7.97
CA GLY A 100 -17.23 18.29 8.11
C GLY A 100 -18.09 17.55 7.08
N LEU A 101 -17.53 16.52 6.42
CA LEU A 101 -18.23 15.74 5.38
C LEU A 101 -19.10 14.63 5.97
N ILE A 102 -18.78 14.17 7.19
CA ILE A 102 -19.59 13.21 7.95
C ILE A 102 -19.66 13.62 9.43
N GLN A 103 -20.66 13.12 10.15
CA GLN A 103 -20.77 13.29 11.60
C GLN A 103 -19.89 12.28 12.35
N ARG A 104 -19.50 12.63 13.59
CA ARG A 104 -18.70 11.76 14.46
C ARG A 104 -19.44 10.52 14.92
#